data_AF-A0AAD6HBG0-F1
#
_entry.id   AF-A0AAD6HBG0-F1
#
_cell.length_a   1.000
_cell.length_b   1.000
_cell.length_c   1.000
_cell.angle_alpha   90.00
_cell.angle_beta   90.00
_cell.angle_gamma   90.00
#
_symmetry.space_group_name_H-M   'P 1'
#
loop_
_entity.id
_entity.type
_entity.pdbx_description
1 polymer ?
#
loop_
_entity_poly.entity_id
_entity_poly.type
_entity_poly.pdbx_seq_one_letter_code
_entity_poly.pdbx_strand_id
1 'polypeptide(L)' 'MSDYWANFIRTGNPNGDGLAHFPASSGNKSAMWLGEYVGAGPITVSEERISFLRRWMSHLHEY' A
#
# COMPACT_ATOMS: atom_id res chain seq x y z
N MET A 1 14.46 -2.83 -0.92
CA MET A 1 13.20 -3.54 -0.55
C MET A 1 13.41 -4.52 0.60
N SER A 2 14.49 -5.31 0.62
CA SER A 2 14.82 -6.24 1.70
C SER A 2 14.85 -5.59 3.08
N ASP A 3 15.36 -4.36 3.19
CA ASP A 3 15.54 -3.70 4.49
C ASP A 3 14.20 -3.35 5.17
N TYR A 4 13.19 -2.95 4.40
CA TYR A 4 11.84 -2.76 4.93
C TYR A 4 11.29 -4.04 5.56
N TRP A 5 11.48 -5.19 4.90
CA TRP A 5 11.05 -6.48 5.43
C TRP A 5 11.86 -6.92 6.64
N ALA A 6 13.18 -6.77 6.62
CA ALA A 6 14.04 -7.10 7.75
C ALA A 6 13.70 -6.28 9.00
N ASN A 7 13.46 -4.97 8.84
CA ASN A 7 13.02 -4.10 9.93
C ASN A 7 11.65 -4.49 10.47
N PHE A 8 10.70 -4.81 9.58
CA PHE A 8 9.37 -5.24 9.98
C PHE A 8 9.38 -6.56 10.75
N ILE A 9 10.15 -7.56 10.30
CA ILE A 9 10.30 -8.84 11.03
C ILE A 9 10.91 -8.61 12.42
N ARG A 10 11.88 -7.70 12.53
CA ARG A 10 12.58 -7.43 13.79
C ARG A 10 11.74 -6.62 14.80
N THR A 11 10.93 -5.67 14.32
CA THR A 11 10.31 -4.65 15.20
C THR A 11 8.83 -4.39 14.97
N GLY A 12 8.23 -5.00 13.95
CA GLY A 12 6.89 -4.63 13.48
C GLY A 12 6.82 -3.27 12.77
N ASN A 13 7.95 -2.59 12.59
CA ASN A 13 8.05 -1.31 11.89
C ASN A 13 9.01 -1.43 10.70
N PRO A 14 8.57 -1.17 9.46
CA PRO A 14 9.43 -1.31 8.29
C PRO A 14 10.46 -0.16 8.15
N ASN A 15 10.28 0.96 8.87
CA ASN A 15 11.12 2.15 8.74
C ASN A 15 12.55 1.94 9.29
N GLY A 16 13.50 2.66 8.71
CA GLY A 16 14.91 2.67 9.13
C GLY A 16 15.70 3.74 8.39
N ASP A 17 16.96 3.95 8.79
CA ASP A 17 17.82 4.99 8.22
C ASP A 17 18.07 4.75 6.72
N GLY A 18 18.04 5.83 5.94
CA GLY A 18 18.24 5.78 4.49
C GLY A 18 17.03 5.26 3.68
N LEU A 19 15.93 4.89 4.34
CA LEU A 19 14.70 4.44 3.69
C LEU A 19 13.67 5.58 3.64
N ALA A 20 12.90 5.65 2.55
CA ALA A 20 11.74 6.51 2.49
C ALA A 20 10.72 6.10 3.57
N HIS A 21 10.03 7.08 4.15
CA HIS A 21 9.08 6.80 5.22
C HIS A 21 7.90 5.96 4.73
N PHE A 22 7.67 4.83 5.39
CA PHE A 22 6.55 3.93 5.20
C PHE A 22 5.49 4.19 6.29
N PRO A 23 4.40 4.91 5.97
CA PRO A 23 3.34 5.16 6.93
C PRO A 23 2.50 3.90 7.17
N ALA A 24 1.99 3.76 8.40
CA ALA A 24 1.02 2.71 8.70
C ALA A 24 -0.23 2.85 7.82
N SER A 25 -0.81 1.71 7.41
CA SER A 25 -2.03 1.72 6.61
C SER A 25 -3.16 2.38 7.39
N SER A 26 -3.88 3.30 6.74
CA SER A 26 -5.04 3.98 7.30
C SER A 26 -6.21 3.96 6.28
N GLY A 27 -7.34 4.58 6.62
CA GLY A 27 -8.49 4.68 5.72
C GLY A 27 -8.25 5.51 4.45
N ASN A 28 -7.08 6.14 4.29
CA ASN A 28 -6.75 7.07 3.20
C ASN A 28 -6.35 6.41 1.87
N LYS A 29 -6.53 5.08 1.71
CA LYS A 29 -6.30 4.33 0.44
C LYS A 29 -4.93 4.63 -0.17
N SER A 30 -3.90 4.64 0.67
CA SER A 30 -2.50 4.82 0.26
C SER A 30 -1.72 3.53 0.34
N ALA A 31 -0.62 3.46 -0.41
CA ALA A 31 0.33 2.36 -0.38
C ALA A 31 1.76 2.91 -0.52
N MET A 32 2.73 2.12 -0.07
CA MET A 32 4.14 2.37 -0.40
C MET A 32 4.41 1.88 -1.82
N TRP A 33 4.87 2.78 -2.68
CA TRP A 33 5.36 2.43 -4.00
C TRP A 33 6.83 1.99 -3.89
N LEU A 34 7.15 0.83 -4.45
CA LEU A 34 8.48 0.22 -4.41
C LEU A 34 8.93 -0.08 -5.85
N GLY A 35 9.36 0.95 -6.58
CA GLY A 35 9.80 0.85 -7.97
C GLY A 35 10.85 1.91 -8.31
N GLU A 36 10.80 2.46 -9.52
CA GLU A 36 11.67 3.60 -9.91
C GLU A 36 11.50 4.81 -8.98
N TYR A 37 10.29 4.99 -8.45
CA TYR A 37 10.00 5.92 -7.37
C TYR A 37 9.65 5.15 -6.11
N VAL A 38 10.32 5.49 -5.02
CA VAL A 38 10.08 4.93 -3.69
C VAL A 38 9.42 5.98 -2.81
N GLY A 39 8.21 5.72 -2.37
CA GLY A 39 7.45 6.65 -1.52
C GLY A 39 6.00 6.27 -1.32
N ALA A 40 5.38 6.79 -0.27
CA ALA A 40 3.97 6.58 0.00
C ALA A 40 3.09 7.49 -0.87
N GLY A 41 2.06 6.91 -1.48
CA GLY A 41 1.13 7.62 -2.35
C GLY A 41 -0.24 6.95 -2.43
N PRO A 42 -1.24 7.61 -3.03
CA PRO A 42 -2.56 7.02 -3.23
C PRO A 42 -2.49 5.82 -4.16
N ILE A 43 -3.32 4.79 -3.93
CA ILE A 43 -3.34 3.59 -4.82
C ILE A 43 -3.86 3.89 -6.23
N THR A 44 -4.58 5.01 -6.41
CA THR A 44 -5.05 5.52 -7.70
C THR A 44 -5.39 7.00 -7.56
N VAL A 45 -5.33 7.73 -8.67
CA VAL A 45 -5.77 9.14 -8.75
C VAL A 45 -7.29 9.31 -8.81
N SER A 46 -8.05 8.22 -9.02
CA SER A 46 -9.51 8.25 -9.20
C SER A 46 -10.20 7.33 -8.21
N GLU A 47 -11.06 7.93 -7.38
CA GLU A 47 -11.91 7.23 -6.41
C GLU A 47 -13.04 6.43 -7.09
N GLU A 48 -13.44 6.86 -8.28
CA GLU A 48 -14.44 6.19 -9.11
C GLU A 48 -13.96 4.80 -9.52
N ARG A 49 -12.65 4.64 -9.79
CA ARG A 49 -12.05 3.32 -10.10
C ARG A 49 -12.16 2.36 -8.92
N ILE A 50 -11.91 2.83 -7.71
CA ILE A 50 -12.05 2.03 -6.49
C ILE A 50 -13.52 1.63 -6.30
N SER A 51 -14.43 2.60 -6.44
CA SER A 51 -15.87 2.37 -6.27
C SER A 51 -16.41 1.39 -7.30
N PHE A 52 -16.00 1.54 -8.56
CA PHE A 52 -16.34 0.63 -9.65
C PHE A 52 -15.88 -0.80 -9.35
N LEU A 53 -14.61 -0.99 -8.98
CA LEU A 53 -14.06 -2.32 -8.69
C LEU A 53 -14.75 -2.99 -7.50
N ARG A 54 -15.01 -2.24 -6.42
CA ARG A 54 -15.75 -2.76 -5.26
C ARG A 54 -17.16 -3.22 -5.64
N ARG A 55 -17.88 -2.40 -6.42
CA ARG A 55 -19.20 -2.77 -6.93
C ARG A 55 -19.12 -3.97 -7.86
N TRP A 56 -18.17 -4.01 -8.79
CA TRP A 56 -18.03 -5.13 -9.71
C TRP A 56 -17.77 -6.44 -8.95
N MET A 57 -16.82 -6.43 -8.01
CA MET A 57 -16.49 -7.62 -7.24
C MET A 57 -17.62 -8.11 -6.33
N SER A 58 -18.50 -7.22 -5.85
CA SER A 58 -19.67 -7.64 -5.07
C SER A 58 -20.72 -8.42 -5.88
N HIS A 59 -20.63 -8.42 -7.22
CA HIS A 59 -21.54 -9.17 -8.10
C HIS A 59 -20.93 -10.49 -8.60
N LEU A 60 -19.64 -10.74 -8.34
CA LEU A 60 -19.01 -12.01 -8.64
C LEU A 60 -19.57 -13.06 -7.68
N HIS A 61 -20.24 -14.08 -8.21
CA HIS A 61 -20.66 -15.24 -7.42
C HIS A 61 -19.44 -16.11 -7.12
N GLU A 62 -19.30 -16.53 -5.86
CA GLU A 62 -18.39 -17.62 -5.50
C GLU A 62 -18.98 -18.93 -6.05
N TYR A 63 -18.18 -19.69 -6.83
CA TYR A 63 -18.57 -20.98 -7.38
C TYR A 63 -18.29 -22.12 -6.40
#